data_AF-A0A1F9WZX7-F1
#
_entry.id   AF-A0A1F9WZX7-F1
#
_cell.length_a   1.000
_cell.length_b   1.000
_cell.length_c   1.000
_cell.angle_alpha   90.00
_cell.angle_beta   90.00
_cell.angle_gamma   90.00
#
_symmetry.space_group_name_H-M   'P 1'
#
loop_
_entity.id
_entity.type
_entity.pdbx_description
1 polymer ?
#
loop_
_entity_poly.entity_id
_entity_poly.type
_entity_poly.pdbx_seq_one_letter_code
_entity_poly.pdbx_strand_id
1 'polypeptide(L)'
;MAVFFLVLTIILWGAAPIFDKIGLQNTKSVMTATIFRGLIVGMLILLIGIFSGKYKELFSMNSKAMLFFSLSGLCAGVLGVFTFYKFLSISETSKAVPLAATYPLVTALLSVAFLGEQLTVVRIAGTLLIVAGVWLVK
;
A
#
# COMPACT_ATOMS: atom_id res chain seq x y z
N MET A 1 9.33 11.56 -17.19
CA MET A 1 8.28 10.53 -17.04
C MET A 1 8.20 9.95 -15.63
N ALA A 2 9.30 9.45 -15.03
CA ALA A 2 9.26 8.87 -13.67
C ALA A 2 8.78 9.85 -12.57
N VAL A 3 9.27 11.09 -12.57
CA VAL A 3 8.87 12.12 -11.60
C VAL A 3 7.37 12.43 -11.66
N PHE A 4 6.77 12.40 -12.86
CA PHE A 4 5.34 12.62 -13.03
C PHE A 4 4.51 11.55 -12.31
N PHE A 5 4.84 10.27 -12.52
CA PHE A 5 4.17 9.17 -11.82
C PHE A 5 4.38 9.24 -10.32
N LEU A 6 5.59 9.58 -9.86
CA LEU A 6 5.88 9.76 -8.44
C LEU A 6 4.99 10.84 -7.80
N VAL A 7 4.91 12.02 -8.41
CA VAL A 7 4.07 13.13 -7.90
C VAL A 7 2.61 12.71 -7.84
N LEU A 8 2.10 12.07 -8.90
CA LEU A 8 0.73 11.59 -8.93
C LEU A 8 0.47 10.54 -7.85
N THR A 9 1.40 9.61 -7.64
CA THR A 9 1.31 8.61 -6.55
C THR A 9 1.25 9.29 -5.19
N ILE A 10 2.11 10.29 -4.91
CA ILE A 10 2.12 11.02 -3.64
C ILE A 10 0.78 11.70 -3.38
N ILE A 11 0.20 12.37 -4.40
CA ILE A 11 -1.10 13.04 -4.27
C ILE A 11 -2.21 12.01 -3.97
N LEU A 12 -2.28 10.93 -4.75
CA LEU A 12 -3.32 9.91 -4.61
C LEU A 12 -3.22 9.16 -3.27
N TRP A 13 -2.00 8.77 -2.88
CA TRP A 13 -1.76 8.05 -1.62
C TRP A 13 -1.81 8.97 -0.40
N GLY A 14 -1.58 10.28 -0.55
CA GLY A 14 -1.81 11.27 0.50
C GLY A 14 -3.30 11.55 0.73
N ALA A 15 -4.11 11.56 -0.34
CA ALA A 15 -5.55 11.78 -0.25
C ALA A 15 -6.33 10.55 0.23
N ALA A 16 -5.94 9.34 -0.19
CA ALA A 16 -6.68 8.11 0.10
C ALA A 16 -6.99 7.89 1.61
N PRO A 17 -6.03 8.04 2.55
CA PRO A 17 -6.30 7.89 3.98
C PRO A 17 -7.33 8.88 4.54
N ILE A 18 -7.50 10.05 3.92
CA ILE A 18 -8.53 11.02 4.32
C ILE A 18 -9.91 10.46 3.99
N PHE A 19 -10.11 9.98 2.77
CA PHE A 19 -11.36 9.33 2.37
C PHE A 19 -11.62 8.05 3.19
N ASP A 20 -10.58 7.25 3.43
CA ASP A 20 -10.66 6.04 4.26
C ASP A 20 -11.10 6.39 5.69
N LYS A 21 -10.54 7.43 6.31
CA LYS A 21 -10.93 7.88 7.66
C LYS A 21 -12.39 8.32 7.70
N ILE A 22 -12.83 9.13 6.74
CA ILE A 22 -14.22 9.60 6.63
C ILE A 22 -15.17 8.40 6.47
N GLY A 23 -14.84 7.43 5.61
CA GLY A 23 -15.63 6.21 5.42
C GLY A 23 -15.69 5.34 6.69
N LEU A 24 -14.57 5.19 7.39
CA LEU A 24 -14.49 4.41 8.63
C LEU A 24 -15.32 5.03 9.77
N GLN A 25 -15.41 6.35 9.87
CA GLN A 25 -16.28 7.03 10.85
C GLN A 25 -17.77 6.72 10.63
N ASN A 26 -18.17 6.37 9.41
CA ASN A 26 -19.54 6.04 9.02
C ASN A 26 -19.79 4.53 8.92
N THR A 27 -18.86 3.69 9.38
CA THR A 27 -18.96 2.23 9.27
C THR A 27 -18.74 1.55 10.62
N LYS A 28 -19.62 0.63 11.01
CA LYS A 28 -19.51 -0.09 12.30
C LYS A 28 -18.37 -1.13 12.34
N SER A 29 -17.94 -1.63 11.18
CA SER A 29 -16.97 -2.72 11.07
C SER A 29 -15.89 -2.41 10.04
N VAL A 30 -14.64 -2.46 10.48
CA VAL A 30 -13.47 -2.36 9.59
C VAL A 30 -13.48 -3.45 8.52
N MET A 31 -13.98 -4.64 8.83
CA MET A 31 -14.10 -5.72 7.85
C MET A 31 -15.06 -5.32 6.73
N THR A 32 -16.22 -4.74 7.06
CA THR A 32 -17.19 -4.27 6.07
C THR A 32 -16.60 -3.19 5.17
N ALA A 33 -15.86 -2.23 5.73
CA ALA A 33 -15.16 -1.20 4.95
C ALA A 33 -14.12 -1.81 4.00
N THR A 34 -13.34 -2.79 4.47
CA THR A 34 -12.31 -3.48 3.69
C THR A 34 -12.93 -4.26 2.52
N ILE A 35 -14.02 -4.99 2.78
CA ILE A 35 -14.77 -5.73 1.74
C ILE A 35 -15.31 -4.76 0.70
N PHE A 36 -15.98 -3.68 1.12
CA PHE A 36 -16.60 -2.74 0.21
C PHE A 36 -15.57 -2.04 -0.70
N ARG A 37 -14.45 -1.58 -0.12
CA ARG A 37 -13.33 -1.05 -0.90
C ARG A 37 -12.77 -2.09 -1.88
N GLY A 38 -12.55 -3.32 -1.41
CA GLY A 38 -12.02 -4.41 -2.23
C GLY A 38 -12.92 -4.72 -3.43
N LEU A 39 -14.24 -4.74 -3.23
CA LEU A 39 -15.22 -4.96 -4.29
C LEU A 39 -15.18 -3.85 -5.35
N ILE A 40 -15.18 -2.58 -4.94
CA ILE A 40 -15.12 -1.44 -5.88
C ILE A 40 -13.80 -1.47 -6.66
N VAL A 41 -12.67 -1.63 -5.97
CA VAL A 41 -11.35 -1.64 -6.62
C VAL A 41 -11.22 -2.81 -7.58
N GLY A 42 -11.61 -4.02 -7.15
CA GLY A 42 -11.55 -5.23 -7.99
C GLY A 42 -12.43 -5.11 -9.24
N MET A 43 -13.66 -4.60 -9.08
CA MET A 43 -14.57 -4.36 -10.20
C MET A 43 -14.00 -3.37 -11.21
N LEU A 44 -13.49 -2.21 -10.74
CA LEU A 44 -12.95 -1.18 -11.63
C LEU A 44 -11.70 -1.64 -12.37
N ILE A 45 -10.77 -2.31 -11.68
CA ILE A 45 -9.55 -2.84 -12.33
C ILE A 45 -9.91 -3.89 -13.39
N LEU A 46 -10.88 -4.77 -13.09
CA LEU A 46 -11.34 -5.77 -14.06
C LEU A 46 -11.99 -5.11 -15.29
N LEU A 47 -12.86 -4.11 -15.09
CA LEU A 47 -13.47 -3.36 -16.18
C LEU A 47 -12.42 -2.70 -17.06
N ILE A 48 -11.43 -2.01 -16.46
CA ILE A 48 -10.31 -1.41 -17.20
C ILE A 48 -9.53 -2.48 -17.97
N GLY A 49 -9.30 -3.65 -17.38
CA GLY A 49 -8.64 -4.78 -18.04
C GLY A 49 -9.42 -5.32 -19.25
N ILE A 50 -10.76 -5.36 -19.17
CA ILE A 50 -11.64 -5.76 -20.27
C ILE A 50 -11.59 -4.71 -21.39
N PHE A 51 -11.82 -3.44 -21.08
CA PHE A 51 -11.86 -2.36 -22.09
C PHE A 51 -10.51 -2.08 -22.74
N SER A 52 -9.40 -2.32 -22.03
CA SER A 52 -8.05 -2.22 -22.61
C SER A 52 -7.63 -3.46 -23.42
N GLY A 53 -8.45 -4.53 -23.43
CA GLY A 53 -8.14 -5.80 -24.11
C GLY A 53 -7.08 -6.65 -23.40
N LYS A 54 -6.53 -6.18 -22.27
CA LYS A 54 -5.42 -6.83 -21.54
C LYS A 54 -5.84 -7.96 -20.61
N TYR A 55 -7.14 -8.16 -20.38
CA TYR A 55 -7.63 -9.26 -19.53
C TYR A 55 -7.14 -10.65 -20.02
N LYS A 56 -6.86 -10.81 -21.31
CA LYS A 56 -6.32 -12.06 -21.88
C LYS A 56 -4.90 -12.36 -21.40
N GLU A 57 -4.11 -11.33 -21.10
CA GLU A 57 -2.74 -11.47 -20.59
C GLU A 57 -2.70 -12.11 -19.18
N LEU A 58 -3.82 -12.08 -18.45
CA LEU A 58 -3.95 -12.77 -17.17
C LEU A 58 -3.77 -14.28 -17.32
N PHE A 59 -4.25 -14.86 -18.43
CA PHE A 59 -4.17 -16.30 -18.68
C PHE A 59 -2.82 -16.76 -19.23
N SER A 60 -2.03 -15.84 -19.79
CA SER A 60 -0.66 -16.13 -20.24
C SER A 60 0.39 -15.80 -19.17
N MET A 61 -0.03 -15.34 -17.99
CA MET A 61 0.89 -14.93 -16.93
C MET A 61 1.62 -16.13 -16.32
N ASN A 62 2.92 -15.95 -16.07
CA ASN A 62 3.77 -16.97 -15.45
C ASN A 62 3.26 -17.34 -14.04
N SER A 63 3.22 -18.63 -13.69
CA SER A 63 2.74 -19.11 -12.39
C SER A 63 3.52 -18.55 -11.20
N LYS A 64 4.82 -18.26 -11.34
CA LYS A 64 5.61 -17.57 -10.32
C LYS A 64 5.13 -16.12 -10.12
N ALA A 65 4.85 -15.42 -11.22
CA ALA A 65 4.30 -14.07 -11.14
C ALA A 65 2.91 -14.09 -10.48
N MET A 66 2.05 -15.04 -10.85
CA MET A 66 0.76 -15.26 -10.19
C MET A 66 0.93 -15.45 -8.67
N LEU A 67 1.84 -16.34 -8.25
CA LEU A 67 2.12 -16.57 -6.83
C LEU A 67 2.54 -15.29 -6.10
N PHE A 68 3.51 -14.55 -6.62
CA PHE A 68 3.99 -13.32 -5.97
C PHE A 68 2.93 -12.21 -5.96
N PHE A 69 2.13 -12.07 -7.01
CA PHE A 69 1.00 -11.13 -7.01
C PHE A 69 -0.10 -11.55 -6.04
N SER A 70 -0.37 -12.86 -5.89
CA SER A 70 -1.32 -13.37 -4.89
C SER A 70 -0.83 -13.11 -3.46
N LEU A 71 0.46 -13.36 -3.17
CA LEU A 71 1.06 -13.03 -1.88
C LEU A 71 1.03 -11.52 -1.61
N SER A 72 1.33 -10.70 -2.61
CA SER A 72 1.21 -9.25 -2.51
C SER A 72 -0.23 -8.82 -2.23
N GLY A 73 -1.22 -9.40 -2.91
CA GLY A 73 -2.64 -9.12 -2.69
C GLY A 73 -3.10 -9.51 -1.29
N LEU A 74 -2.62 -10.64 -0.77
CA LEU A 74 -2.88 -11.06 0.61
C LEU A 74 -2.26 -10.09 1.63
N CYS A 75 -0.97 -9.78 1.47
CA CYS A 75 -0.22 -8.94 2.40
C CYS A 75 -0.66 -7.48 2.36
N ALA A 76 -0.67 -6.84 1.19
CA ALA A 76 -0.98 -5.42 1.06
C ALA A 76 -2.50 -5.16 0.97
N GLY A 77 -3.23 -6.01 0.25
CA GLY A 77 -4.65 -5.81 -0.03
C GLY A 77 -5.56 -6.27 1.11
N VAL A 78 -5.42 -7.51 1.58
CA VAL A 78 -6.33 -8.06 2.60
C VAL A 78 -5.85 -7.70 4.01
N LEU A 79 -4.68 -8.18 4.40
CA LEU A 79 -4.15 -8.01 5.76
C LEU A 79 -3.71 -6.57 6.01
N GLY A 80 -3.00 -5.97 5.05
CA GLY A 80 -2.47 -4.62 5.12
C GLY A 80 -3.58 -3.57 5.24
N VAL A 81 -4.56 -3.59 4.33
CA VAL A 81 -5.71 -2.66 4.42
C VAL A 81 -6.48 -2.86 5.72
N PHE A 82 -6.77 -4.10 6.12
CA PHE A 82 -7.52 -4.37 7.35
C PHE A 82 -6.79 -3.83 8.60
N THR A 83 -5.50 -4.13 8.75
CA THR A 83 -4.70 -3.69 9.90
C THR A 83 -4.46 -2.18 9.87
N PHE A 84 -4.22 -1.59 8.70
CA PHE A 84 -4.12 -0.14 8.53
C PHE A 84 -5.43 0.55 8.91
N TYR A 85 -6.59 0.05 8.48
CA TYR A 85 -7.89 0.61 8.85
C TYR A 85 -8.19 0.49 10.33
N LYS A 86 -7.84 -0.64 10.96
CA LYS A 86 -7.93 -0.78 12.41
C LYS A 86 -7.12 0.32 13.11
N PHE A 87 -5.86 0.48 12.73
CA PHE A 87 -4.99 1.51 13.29
C PHE A 87 -5.48 2.94 13.01
N LEU A 88 -5.88 3.22 11.76
CA LEU A 88 -6.41 4.49 11.31
C LEU A 88 -7.71 4.85 12.04
N SER A 89 -8.57 3.87 12.34
CA SER A 89 -9.85 4.12 13.02
C SER A 89 -9.66 4.67 14.44
N ILE A 90 -8.63 4.21 15.15
CA ILE A 90 -8.34 4.58 16.55
C ILE A 90 -7.29 5.70 16.70
N SER A 91 -6.78 6.24 15.59
CA SER A 91 -5.69 7.23 15.59
C SER A 91 -6.07 8.51 14.86
N GLU A 92 -5.40 9.61 15.15
CA GLU A 92 -5.46 10.82 14.32
C GLU A 92 -4.81 10.56 12.96
N THR A 93 -5.46 10.94 11.86
CA THR A 93 -4.96 10.64 10.49
C THR A 93 -3.60 11.26 10.22
N SER A 94 -3.35 12.48 10.73
CA SER A 94 -2.08 13.19 10.64
C SER A 94 -0.90 12.43 11.28
N LYS A 95 -1.17 11.55 12.25
CA LYS A 95 -0.17 10.70 12.91
C LYS A 95 -0.13 9.30 12.34
N ALA A 96 -1.30 8.74 12.05
CA ALA A 96 -1.45 7.37 11.57
C ALA A 96 -0.72 7.14 10.24
N VAL A 97 -0.84 8.09 9.31
CA VAL A 97 -0.26 7.96 7.96
C VAL A 97 1.28 7.99 8.01
N PRO A 98 1.93 8.99 8.64
CA PRO A 98 3.39 8.98 8.81
C PRO A 98 3.88 7.73 9.55
N LEU A 99 3.22 7.32 10.65
CA LEU A 99 3.62 6.13 11.41
C LEU A 99 3.54 4.85 10.58
N ALA A 100 2.49 4.70 9.76
CA ALA A 100 2.38 3.58 8.82
C ALA A 100 3.47 3.66 7.73
N ALA A 101 3.88 4.87 7.32
CA ALA A 101 4.94 5.11 6.34
C ALA A 101 6.36 4.80 6.85
N THR A 102 6.50 4.14 8.00
CA THR A 102 7.77 3.50 8.43
C THR A 102 8.02 2.14 7.78
N TYR A 103 7.04 1.56 7.08
CA TYR A 103 7.19 0.29 6.37
C TYR A 103 8.37 0.22 5.37
N PRO A 104 8.90 1.31 4.77
CA PRO A 104 10.10 1.25 3.95
C PRO A 104 11.32 0.65 4.66
N LEU A 105 11.39 0.72 6.00
CA LEU A 105 12.37 -0.05 6.78
C LEU A 105 12.26 -1.55 6.51
N VAL A 106 11.04 -2.07 6.61
CA VAL A 106 10.75 -3.49 6.36
C VAL A 106 11.05 -3.83 4.91
N THR A 107 10.67 -2.96 3.96
CA THR A 107 11.01 -3.14 2.55
C THR A 107 12.52 -3.19 2.30
N ALA A 108 13.30 -2.32 2.92
CA ALA A 108 14.76 -2.30 2.78
C ALA A 108 15.41 -3.59 3.32
N LEU A 109 14.93 -4.11 4.46
CA LEU A 109 15.42 -5.38 5.01
C LEU A 109 15.03 -6.57 4.12
N LEU A 110 13.78 -6.60 3.66
CA LEU A 110 13.30 -7.68 2.80
C LEU A 110 13.93 -7.64 1.41
N SER A 111 14.24 -6.47 0.84
CA SER A 111 14.90 -6.38 -0.46
C SER A 111 16.32 -6.96 -0.42
N VAL A 112 17.01 -6.83 0.71
CA VAL A 112 18.32 -7.46 0.92
C VAL A 112 18.18 -8.97 1.03
N ALA A 113 17.23 -9.43 1.86
CA ALA A 113 17.03 -10.85 2.12
C ALA A 113 16.50 -11.63 0.90
N PHE A 114 15.59 -11.05 0.12
CA PHE A 114 14.89 -11.75 -0.96
C PHE A 114 15.31 -11.33 -2.37
N LEU A 115 15.81 -10.10 -2.56
CA LEU A 115 16.22 -9.59 -3.87
C LEU A 115 17.76 -9.47 -4.00
N GLY A 116 18.51 -9.73 -2.92
CA GLY A 116 19.97 -9.62 -2.92
C GLY A 116 20.47 -8.19 -3.08
N GLU A 117 19.64 -7.19 -2.76
CA GLU A 117 20.05 -5.79 -2.81
C GLU A 117 21.14 -5.50 -1.77
N GLN A 118 22.10 -4.64 -2.12
CA GLN A 118 23.13 -4.22 -1.18
C GLN A 118 22.60 -3.13 -0.23
N LEU A 119 22.89 -3.29 1.06
CA LEU A 119 22.75 -2.21 2.03
C LEU A 119 23.97 -1.29 1.95
N THR A 120 23.75 -0.10 1.41
CA THR A 120 24.74 0.97 1.50
C THR A 120 24.54 1.73 2.80
N VAL A 121 25.63 2.28 3.35
CA VAL A 121 25.58 3.16 4.53
C VAL A 121 24.63 4.34 4.30
N VAL A 122 24.58 4.87 3.07
CA VAL A 122 23.68 5.96 2.67
C VAL A 122 22.21 5.52 2.74
N ARG A 123 21.86 4.33 2.25
CA ARG A 123 20.49 3.79 2.34
C ARG A 123 20.07 3.59 3.80
N ILE A 124 20.95 3.07 4.64
CA ILE A 124 20.69 2.88 6.07
C ILE A 124 20.44 4.25 6.72
N ALA A 125 21.35 5.22 6.52
CA ALA A 125 21.23 6.55 7.09
C ALA A 125 19.94 7.26 6.64
N GLY A 126 19.62 7.21 5.34
CA GLY A 126 18.39 7.79 4.80
C GLY A 126 17.14 7.14 5.38
N THR A 127 17.13 5.81 5.55
CA THR A 127 15.99 5.11 6.14
C THR A 127 15.82 5.48 7.63
N LEU A 128 16.91 5.59 8.38
CA LEU A 128 16.88 6.06 9.77
C LEU A 128 16.37 7.50 9.87
N LEU A 129 16.75 8.38 8.94
CA LEU A 129 16.25 9.76 8.89
C LEU A 129 14.75 9.83 8.59
N ILE A 130 14.24 8.99 7.68
CA ILE A 130 12.78 8.88 7.44
C ILE A 130 12.06 8.48 8.72
N VAL A 131 12.58 7.49 9.44
CA VAL A 131 11.98 6.99 10.68
C VAL A 131 12.03 8.04 11.79
N ALA A 132 13.16 8.72 11.94
CA ALA A 132 13.29 9.82 12.88
C ALA A 132 12.32 10.95 12.55
N GLY A 133 12.20 11.33 11.27
CA GLY A 133 11.24 12.32 10.80
C GLY A 133 9.80 11.92 11.13
N VAL A 134 9.42 10.67 10.86
CA VAL A 134 8.10 10.14 11.23
C VAL A 134 7.88 10.17 12.75
N TRP A 135 8.88 9.80 13.54
CA TRP A 135 8.79 9.81 14.99
C TRP A 135 8.60 11.22 15.56
N LEU A 136 9.19 12.24 14.93
CA LEU A 136 8.99 13.65 15.29
C LEU A 136 7.59 14.19 14.94
N VAL A 137 6.88 13.58 13.99
CA VAL A 137 5.50 13.93 13.63
C VAL A 137 4.47 13.38 14.64
N LYS A 138 4.91 12.53 15.58
CA LYS A 138 4.08 11.94 16.64
C LYS A 138 3.45 12.97 17.58
#